data_AF-I3SC33-F1
#
_entry.id   AF-I3SC33-F1
#
_cell.length_a   1.000
_cell.length_b   1.000
_cell.length_c   1.000
_cell.angle_alpha   90.00
_cell.angle_beta   90.00
_cell.angle_gamma   90.00
#
_symmetry.space_group_name_H-M   'P 1'
#
loop_
_entity.id
_entity.type
_entity.pdbx_description
1 polymer ?
#
loop_
_entity_poly.entity_id
_entity_poly.type
_entity_poly.pdbx_seq_one_letter_code
_entity_poly.pdbx_strand_id
1 'polypeptide(L)'
;MKKLARKFRNSKDDHYSLPVHDEDSRPLDPQEQEEFVRSLERSQIQQSRVWRRVFAALFFCYILFHLYSMFNQASSPWELRYHAYFMEETYSWMIISADMVAVLACSFAIIGLLDESMHHRRWIHYSFFTGVVLAVFWLYYMLRLPKLRWDVIWLPFGPLCASALCLYVDHLLAESSEDVRKLRGYMYTYKAS
;
A
#
# COMPACT_ATOMS: atom_id res chain seq x y z
N MET A 1 -41.77 29.44 -10.14
CA MET A 1 -40.59 28.65 -9.69
C MET A 1 -40.89 27.18 -9.32
N LYS A 2 -42.10 26.79 -8.84
CA LYS A 2 -42.39 25.40 -8.45
C LYS A 2 -42.38 24.34 -9.57
N LYS A 3 -42.67 24.71 -10.83
CA LYS A 3 -42.64 23.76 -11.98
C LYS A 3 -41.22 23.37 -12.42
N LEU A 4 -40.25 24.27 -12.31
CA LEU A 4 -38.84 24.00 -12.64
C LEU A 4 -38.18 23.10 -11.60
N ALA A 5 -38.48 23.32 -10.31
CA ALA A 5 -37.99 22.44 -9.24
C ALA A 5 -38.52 21.00 -9.35
N ARG A 6 -39.77 20.81 -9.82
CA ARG A 6 -40.35 19.47 -10.04
C ARG A 6 -39.70 18.76 -11.24
N LYS A 7 -39.37 19.48 -12.32
CA LYS A 7 -38.70 18.91 -13.49
C LYS A 7 -37.24 18.52 -13.19
N PHE A 8 -36.56 19.31 -12.36
CA PHE A 8 -35.17 19.03 -11.94
C PHE A 8 -35.07 17.88 -10.93
N ARG A 9 -36.12 17.66 -10.11
CA ARG A 9 -36.19 16.50 -9.23
C ARG A 9 -36.44 15.19 -10.00
N ASN A 10 -37.38 15.20 -10.95
CA ASN A 10 -37.62 14.02 -11.79
C ASN A 10 -36.41 13.64 -12.66
N SER A 11 -35.67 14.60 -13.22
CA SER A 11 -34.47 14.26 -14.03
C SER A 11 -33.29 13.75 -13.20
N LYS A 12 -33.33 13.89 -11.86
CA LYS A 12 -32.30 13.41 -10.97
C LYS A 12 -32.62 11.99 -10.49
N ASP A 13 -33.90 11.69 -10.27
CA ASP A 13 -34.35 10.34 -9.87
C ASP A 13 -34.33 9.33 -11.03
N ASP A 14 -34.48 9.77 -12.29
CA ASP A 14 -34.34 8.90 -13.47
C ASP A 14 -32.90 8.42 -13.71
N HIS A 15 -31.90 9.02 -13.06
CA HIS A 15 -30.48 8.69 -13.20
C HIS A 15 -29.93 7.83 -12.04
N TYR A 16 -30.74 7.62 -11.00
CA TYR A 16 -30.47 6.74 -9.86
C TYR A 16 -31.47 5.59 -9.76
N SER A 17 -32.21 5.32 -10.83
CA SER A 17 -32.79 4.01 -11.02
C SER A 17 -31.63 3.02 -11.16
N LEU A 18 -31.38 2.25 -10.08
CA LEU A 18 -30.73 0.96 -10.21
C LEU A 18 -31.38 0.27 -11.42
N PRO A 19 -30.61 -0.24 -12.39
CA PRO A 19 -31.22 -1.05 -13.44
C PRO A 19 -31.92 -2.18 -12.71
N VAL A 20 -33.26 -2.16 -12.72
CA VAL A 20 -34.08 -3.29 -12.30
C VAL A 20 -33.87 -4.32 -13.39
N HIS A 21 -32.75 -5.04 -13.29
CA HIS A 21 -32.32 -6.04 -14.24
C HIS A 21 -32.96 -7.38 -13.89
N ASP A 22 -34.29 -7.39 -13.74
CA ASP A 22 -35.02 -8.62 -13.44
C ASP A 22 -35.07 -9.55 -14.67
N GLU A 23 -34.79 -9.06 -15.88
CA GLU A 23 -34.69 -9.87 -17.12
C GLU A 23 -33.39 -10.69 -17.23
N ASP A 24 -32.34 -10.36 -16.47
CA ASP A 24 -31.03 -11.05 -16.51
C ASP A 24 -30.91 -12.15 -15.46
N SER A 25 -32.03 -12.53 -14.82
CA SER A 25 -32.11 -13.61 -13.83
C SER A 25 -32.04 -15.01 -14.44
N ARG A 26 -31.54 -15.14 -15.68
CA ARG A 26 -31.24 -16.45 -16.26
C ARG A 26 -29.95 -16.97 -15.64
N PRO A 27 -29.88 -18.25 -15.25
CA PRO A 27 -28.60 -18.86 -14.87
C PRO A 27 -27.59 -18.62 -16.00
N LEU A 28 -26.42 -18.07 -15.67
CA LEU A 28 -25.31 -17.95 -16.61
C LEU A 28 -25.02 -19.31 -17.26
N ASP A 29 -24.83 -19.30 -18.57
CA ASP A 29 -24.40 -20.49 -19.30
C ASP A 29 -22.99 -20.90 -18.84
N PRO A 30 -22.62 -22.20 -18.81
CA PRO A 30 -21.30 -22.64 -18.39
C PRO A 30 -20.15 -21.94 -19.14
N GLN A 31 -20.34 -21.55 -20.41
CA GLN A 31 -19.35 -20.80 -21.16
C GLN A 31 -19.24 -19.34 -20.68
N GLU A 32 -20.37 -18.67 -20.43
CA GLU A 32 -20.41 -17.31 -19.87
C GLU A 32 -19.77 -17.27 -18.46
N GLN A 33 -19.97 -18.32 -17.66
CA GLN A 33 -19.33 -18.47 -16.34
C GLN A 33 -17.81 -18.58 -16.45
N GLU A 34 -17.30 -19.40 -17.37
CA GLU A 34 -15.86 -19.57 -17.55
C GLU A 34 -15.20 -18.27 -18.06
N GLU A 35 -15.84 -17.58 -19.00
CA GLU A 35 -15.37 -16.30 -19.51
C GLU A 35 -15.35 -15.23 -18.41
N PHE A 36 -16.37 -15.20 -17.55
CA PHE A 36 -16.43 -14.31 -16.40
C PHE A 36 -15.30 -14.59 -15.40
N VAL A 37 -15.13 -15.85 -14.96
CA VAL A 37 -14.03 -16.24 -14.05
C VAL A 37 -12.67 -15.89 -14.64
N ARG A 38 -12.46 -16.19 -15.93
CA ARG A 38 -11.21 -15.89 -16.64
C ARG A 38 -10.96 -14.38 -16.76
N SER A 39 -12.02 -13.57 -16.91
CA SER A 39 -11.92 -12.11 -16.90
C SER A 39 -11.47 -11.57 -15.54
N LEU A 40 -11.98 -12.15 -14.44
CA LEU A 40 -11.59 -11.80 -13.08
C LEU A 40 -10.14 -12.20 -12.78
N GLU A 41 -9.72 -13.41 -13.16
CA GLU A 41 -8.32 -13.85 -13.03
C GLU A 41 -7.36 -12.88 -13.72
N ARG A 42 -7.67 -12.48 -14.97
CA ARG A 42 -6.85 -11.51 -15.72
C ARG A 42 -6.82 -10.14 -15.05
N SER A 43 -7.98 -9.65 -14.62
CA SER A 43 -8.10 -8.36 -13.93
C SER A 43 -7.28 -8.34 -12.64
N GLN A 44 -7.34 -9.41 -11.84
CA GLN A 44 -6.55 -9.52 -10.62
C GLN A 44 -5.05 -9.50 -10.86
N ILE A 45 -4.56 -10.27 -11.83
CA ILE A 45 -3.12 -10.28 -12.17
C ILE A 45 -2.67 -8.88 -12.59
N GLN A 46 -3.49 -8.17 -13.37
CA GLN A 46 -3.19 -6.82 -13.82
C GLN A 46 -3.21 -5.82 -12.65
N GLN A 47 -4.25 -5.82 -11.82
CA GLN A 47 -4.36 -4.95 -10.64
C GLN A 47 -3.21 -5.19 -9.66
N SER A 48 -2.89 -6.46 -9.39
CA SER A 48 -1.75 -6.86 -8.56
C SER A 48 -0.44 -6.23 -9.03
N ARG A 49 -0.13 -6.37 -10.34
CA ARG A 49 1.08 -5.81 -10.93
C ARG A 49 1.11 -4.28 -10.90
N VAL A 50 -0.03 -3.63 -11.17
CA VAL A 50 -0.13 -2.17 -11.13
C VAL A 50 0.14 -1.65 -9.71
N TRP A 51 -0.55 -2.20 -8.70
CA TRP A 51 -0.37 -1.76 -7.32
C TRP A 51 1.03 -2.03 -6.78
N ARG A 52 1.61 -3.21 -7.05
CA ARG A 52 3.00 -3.52 -6.69
C ARG A 52 4.00 -2.50 -7.26
N ARG A 53 3.81 -2.08 -8.53
CA ARG A 53 4.65 -1.04 -9.16
C ARG A 53 4.45 0.35 -8.56
N VAL A 54 3.20 0.73 -8.27
CA VAL A 54 2.88 2.02 -7.64
C VAL A 54 3.57 2.12 -6.27
N PHE A 55 3.44 1.09 -5.42
CA PHE A 55 4.11 1.07 -4.11
C PHE A 55 5.63 1.03 -4.22
N ALA A 56 6.19 0.25 -5.16
CA ALA A 56 7.62 0.24 -5.40
C ALA A 56 8.15 1.63 -5.81
N ALA A 57 7.42 2.36 -6.66
CA ALA A 57 7.78 3.73 -7.05
C ALA A 57 7.70 4.70 -5.86
N LEU A 58 6.68 4.59 -5.01
CA LEU A 58 6.56 5.40 -3.79
C LEU A 58 7.75 5.17 -2.84
N PHE A 59 8.15 3.92 -2.61
CA PHE A 59 9.32 3.63 -1.77
C PHE A 59 10.62 4.06 -2.41
N PHE A 60 10.74 3.99 -3.73
CA PHE A 60 11.90 4.51 -4.43
C PHE A 60 12.05 6.02 -4.21
N CYS A 61 10.97 6.79 -4.32
CA CYS A 61 10.97 8.21 -3.99
C CYS A 61 11.37 8.46 -2.53
N TYR A 62 10.92 7.62 -1.60
CA TYR A 62 11.29 7.73 -0.19
C TYR A 62 12.77 7.41 0.07
N ILE A 63 13.35 6.44 -0.65
CA ILE A 63 14.79 6.16 -0.64
C ILE A 63 15.58 7.39 -1.10
N LEU A 64 15.17 8.03 -2.21
CA LEU A 64 15.83 9.24 -2.70
C LEU A 64 15.79 10.37 -1.69
N PHE A 65 14.66 10.54 -0.99
CA PHE A 65 14.53 11.50 0.09
C PHE A 65 15.51 11.21 1.23
N HIS A 66 15.65 9.96 1.67
CA HIS A 66 16.64 9.59 2.70
C HIS A 66 18.08 9.76 2.22
N LEU A 67 18.40 9.43 0.97
CA LEU A 67 19.73 9.66 0.40
C LEU A 67 20.08 11.16 0.37
N TYR A 68 19.12 12.01 0.02
CA TYR A 68 19.27 13.46 0.10
C TYR A 68 19.47 13.93 1.54
N SER A 69 18.66 13.41 2.47
CA SER A 69 18.78 13.68 3.92
C SER A 69 20.18 13.36 4.44
N MET A 70 20.68 12.17 4.10
CA MET A 70 22.03 11.71 4.44
C MET A 70 23.13 12.62 3.89
N PHE A 71 23.03 12.97 2.60
CA PHE A 71 24.01 13.83 1.95
C PHE A 71 24.09 15.21 2.61
N ASN A 72 22.95 15.80 2.95
CA ASN A 72 22.91 17.06 3.68
C ASN A 72 23.44 16.89 5.11
N GLN A 73 23.08 15.83 5.81
CA GLN A 73 23.57 15.59 7.18
C GLN A 73 25.09 15.39 7.23
N ALA A 74 25.70 14.83 6.18
CA ALA A 74 27.14 14.65 6.05
C ALA A 74 27.87 15.95 5.65
N SER A 75 27.25 16.79 4.81
CA SER A 75 27.88 18.00 4.26
C SER A 75 27.66 19.23 5.14
N SER A 76 26.43 19.38 5.66
CA SER A 76 25.96 20.50 6.47
C SER A 76 25.16 19.95 7.67
N PRO A 77 25.85 19.42 8.71
CA PRO A 77 25.18 18.76 9.82
C PRO A 77 24.21 19.72 10.52
N TRP A 78 23.01 19.21 10.81
CA TRP A 78 21.95 19.92 11.54
C TRP A 78 21.27 21.08 10.80
N GLU A 79 21.55 21.29 9.51
CA GLU A 79 20.78 22.27 8.73
C GLU A 79 19.33 21.83 8.49
N LEU A 80 19.08 20.52 8.40
CA LEU A 80 17.71 20.01 8.25
C LEU A 80 16.97 20.09 9.58
N ARG A 81 15.85 20.83 9.55
CA ARG A 81 15.03 21.18 10.71
C ARG A 81 14.64 19.97 11.57
N TYR A 82 14.32 18.83 10.96
CA TYR A 82 13.90 17.62 11.68
C TYR A 82 15.07 16.86 12.32
N HIS A 83 16.30 16.96 11.80
CA HIS A 83 17.50 16.43 12.44
C HIS A 83 18.03 17.35 13.52
N ALA A 84 17.95 18.67 13.32
CA ALA A 84 18.43 19.69 14.26
C ALA A 84 17.85 19.50 15.68
N TYR A 85 16.62 18.96 15.79
CA TYR A 85 16.00 18.70 17.09
C TYR A 85 16.72 17.66 17.93
N PHE A 86 17.47 16.75 17.30
CA PHE A 86 18.21 15.70 17.99
C PHE A 86 19.68 16.05 18.20
N MET A 87 20.10 17.27 17.88
CA MET A 87 21.51 17.71 17.98
C MET A 87 22.10 17.56 19.37
N GLU A 88 21.31 17.78 20.42
CA GLU A 88 21.77 17.67 21.82
C GLU A 88 21.81 16.22 22.32
N GLU A 89 20.99 15.34 21.73
CA GLU A 89 20.76 13.97 22.21
C GLU A 89 21.47 12.90 21.36
N THR A 90 21.84 13.22 20.12
CA THR A 90 22.37 12.26 19.14
C THR A 90 23.57 12.79 18.39
N TYR A 91 24.47 11.88 18.01
CA TYR A 91 25.58 12.21 17.11
C TYR A 91 25.13 12.18 15.65
N SER A 92 25.70 13.05 14.81
CA SER A 92 25.38 13.13 13.38
C SER A 92 25.50 11.77 12.66
N TRP A 93 26.51 10.96 13.02
CA TRP A 93 26.70 9.61 12.48
C TRP A 93 25.56 8.63 12.80
N MET A 94 24.86 8.80 13.92
CA MET A 94 23.72 7.95 14.27
C MET A 94 22.51 8.25 13.37
N ILE A 95 22.31 9.52 13.01
CA ILE A 95 21.28 9.95 12.06
C ILE A 95 21.55 9.38 10.68
N ILE A 96 22.79 9.49 10.19
CA ILE A 96 23.24 8.90 8.92
C ILE A 96 23.02 7.37 8.93
N SER A 97 23.34 6.71 10.05
CA SER A 97 23.13 5.26 10.19
C SER A 97 21.66 4.87 10.18
N ALA A 98 20.80 5.66 10.83
CA ALA A 98 19.35 5.44 10.84
C ALA A 98 18.75 5.62 9.44
N ASP A 99 19.19 6.64 8.69
CA ASP A 99 18.80 6.83 7.29
C ASP A 99 19.27 5.67 6.40
N MET A 100 20.48 5.12 6.60
CA MET A 100 20.92 3.91 5.90
C MET A 100 20.01 2.71 6.18
N VAL A 101 19.63 2.51 7.44
CA VAL A 101 18.71 1.42 7.82
C VAL A 101 17.34 1.62 7.17
N ALA A 102 16.85 2.86 7.07
CA ALA A 102 15.62 3.19 6.37
C ALA A 102 15.70 2.84 4.89
N VAL A 103 16.80 3.22 4.22
CA VAL A 103 17.06 2.87 2.81
C VAL A 103 17.05 1.35 2.62
N LEU A 104 17.75 0.60 3.48
CA LEU A 104 17.76 -0.86 3.42
C LEU A 104 16.37 -1.47 3.61
N ALA A 105 15.59 -0.99 4.59
CA ALA A 105 14.23 -1.45 4.82
C ALA A 105 13.34 -1.23 3.59
N CYS A 106 13.44 -0.06 2.95
CA CYS A 106 12.69 0.25 1.74
C CYS A 106 13.19 -0.55 0.52
N SER A 107 14.49 -0.79 0.38
CA SER A 107 15.02 -1.63 -0.69
C SER A 107 14.50 -3.07 -0.57
N PHE A 108 14.46 -3.64 0.63
CA PHE A 108 13.87 -4.96 0.86
C PHE A 108 12.38 -5.00 0.54
N ALA A 109 11.63 -3.93 0.84
CA ALA A 109 10.22 -3.83 0.44
C ALA A 109 10.05 -3.82 -1.09
N ILE A 110 10.85 -3.03 -1.81
CA ILE A 110 10.80 -2.95 -3.27
C ILE A 110 11.14 -4.30 -3.90
N ILE A 111 12.21 -4.95 -3.43
CA ILE A 111 12.61 -6.29 -3.90
C ILE A 111 11.48 -7.27 -3.63
N GLY A 112 10.91 -7.28 -2.42
CA GLY A 112 9.79 -8.17 -2.06
C GLY A 112 8.51 -7.91 -2.85
N LEU A 113 8.25 -6.67 -3.31
CA LEU A 113 7.08 -6.33 -4.12
C LEU A 113 7.25 -6.72 -5.60
N LEU A 114 8.48 -6.61 -6.13
CA LEU A 114 8.78 -6.87 -7.53
C LEU A 114 9.18 -8.33 -7.81
N ASP A 115 9.60 -9.06 -6.78
CA ASP A 115 9.95 -10.47 -6.89
C ASP A 115 8.68 -11.33 -7.00
N GLU A 116 8.57 -12.11 -8.08
CA GLU A 116 7.51 -13.13 -8.26
C GLU A 116 7.94 -14.50 -7.68
N SER A 117 9.17 -14.62 -7.13
CA SER A 117 9.70 -15.88 -6.58
C SER A 117 9.18 -16.23 -5.19
N MET A 118 9.31 -17.50 -4.80
CA MET A 118 8.99 -18.01 -3.45
C MET A 118 9.65 -17.25 -2.29
N HIS A 119 10.68 -16.43 -2.56
CA HIS A 119 11.42 -15.67 -1.55
C HIS A 119 10.82 -14.28 -1.28
N HIS A 120 9.83 -13.83 -2.06
CA HIS A 120 9.24 -12.49 -1.93
C HIS A 120 8.75 -12.20 -0.49
N ARG A 121 8.09 -13.17 0.16
CA ARG A 121 7.61 -13.03 1.56
C ARG A 121 8.74 -12.80 2.55
N ARG A 122 9.91 -13.45 2.37
CA ARG A 122 11.06 -13.27 3.26
C ARG A 122 11.59 -11.85 3.19
N TRP A 123 11.66 -11.27 1.99
CA TRP A 123 12.08 -9.88 1.80
C TRP A 123 11.13 -8.89 2.46
N ILE A 124 9.82 -9.10 2.34
CA ILE A 124 8.82 -8.26 3.02
C ILE A 124 8.94 -8.38 4.55
N HIS A 125 9.17 -9.60 5.07
CA HIS A 125 9.41 -9.80 6.50
C HIS A 125 10.69 -9.10 6.98
N TYR A 126 11.79 -9.20 6.23
CA TYR A 126 13.03 -8.48 6.56
C TYR A 126 12.82 -6.97 6.58
N SER A 127 12.10 -6.43 5.60
CA SER A 127 11.69 -5.01 5.57
C SER A 127 10.88 -4.61 6.81
N PHE A 128 9.94 -5.46 7.24
CA PHE A 128 9.15 -5.21 8.44
C PHE A 128 10.01 -5.22 9.71
N PHE A 129 10.87 -6.22 9.90
CA PHE A 129 11.75 -6.28 11.07
C PHE A 129 12.72 -5.09 11.13
N THR A 130 13.33 -4.71 10.01
CA THR A 130 14.21 -3.52 9.98
C THR A 130 13.42 -2.23 10.22
N GLY A 131 12.20 -2.12 9.70
CA GLY A 131 11.28 -1.03 9.99
C GLY A 131 10.92 -0.92 11.47
N VAL A 132 10.66 -2.04 12.16
CA VAL A 132 10.39 -2.06 13.61
C VAL A 132 11.60 -1.59 14.42
N VAL A 133 12.80 -2.08 14.10
CA VAL A 133 14.04 -1.65 14.77
C VAL A 133 14.23 -0.14 14.64
N LEU A 134 14.02 0.39 13.42
CA LEU A 134 14.12 1.82 13.15
C LEU A 134 13.03 2.64 13.88
N ALA A 135 11.80 2.12 13.95
CA ALA A 135 10.71 2.75 14.69
C ALA A 135 11.01 2.85 16.20
N VAL A 136 11.51 1.76 16.79
CA VAL A 136 11.92 1.74 18.21
C VAL A 136 13.06 2.73 18.46
N PHE A 137 14.05 2.78 17.57
CA PHE A 137 15.14 3.74 17.63
C PHE A 137 14.62 5.19 17.67
N TRP A 138 13.79 5.59 16.70
CA TRP A 138 13.27 6.95 16.64
C TRP A 138 12.32 7.29 17.79
N LEU A 139 11.47 6.34 18.20
CA LEU A 139 10.57 6.53 19.33
C LEU A 139 11.34 6.75 20.63
N TYR A 140 12.42 6.01 20.85
CA TYR A 140 13.30 6.18 22.00
C TYR A 140 13.89 7.59 22.08
N TYR A 141 14.44 8.11 20.96
CA TYR A 141 14.99 9.47 20.94
C TYR A 141 13.91 10.55 21.01
N MET A 142 12.73 10.30 20.44
CA MET A 142 11.59 11.21 20.61
C MET A 142 11.16 11.36 22.07
N LEU A 143 11.14 10.27 22.84
CA LEU A 143 10.76 10.30 24.25
C LEU A 143 11.81 10.98 25.14
N ARG A 144 13.07 11.03 24.69
CA ARG A 144 14.14 11.77 25.37
C ARG A 144 14.08 13.28 25.15
N LEU A 145 13.39 13.75 24.10
CA LEU A 145 13.27 15.18 23.86
C LEU A 145 12.46 15.86 24.98
N PRO A 146 12.88 17.04 25.46
CA PRO A 146 12.19 17.78 26.52
C PRO A 146 10.79 18.26 26.12
N LYS A 147 10.49 18.30 24.82
CA LYS A 147 9.16 18.58 24.26
C LYS A 147 8.88 17.58 23.15
N LEU A 148 7.78 16.83 23.28
CA LEU A 148 7.29 15.95 22.24
C LEU A 148 6.86 16.77 21.02
N ARG A 149 7.50 16.56 19.88
CA ARG A 149 7.19 17.26 18.62
C ARG A 149 6.50 16.33 17.64
N TRP A 150 5.21 16.55 17.40
CA TRP A 150 4.41 15.77 16.46
C TRP A 150 4.88 15.90 15.00
N ASP A 151 5.54 17.01 14.63
CA ASP A 151 6.10 17.24 13.29
C ASP A 151 7.11 16.16 12.83
N VAL A 152 7.67 15.40 13.77
CA VAL A 152 8.77 14.46 13.54
C VAL A 152 8.25 13.01 13.66
N ILE A 153 6.94 12.82 13.89
CA ILE A 153 6.33 11.50 14.09
C ILE A 153 6.40 10.62 12.84
N TRP A 154 6.57 11.21 11.66
CA TRP A 154 6.71 10.45 10.42
C TRP A 154 8.03 9.66 10.35
N LEU A 155 9.05 9.98 11.16
CA LEU A 155 10.32 9.23 11.19
C LEU A 155 10.16 7.79 11.73
N PRO A 156 9.55 7.56 12.91
CA PRO A 156 9.30 6.20 13.39
C PRO A 156 8.20 5.50 12.59
N PHE A 157 7.14 6.22 12.21
CA PHE A 157 5.97 5.60 11.60
C PHE A 157 6.05 5.46 10.08
N GLY A 158 6.89 6.23 9.38
CA GLY A 158 6.98 6.17 7.92
C GLY A 158 7.39 4.79 7.39
N PRO A 159 8.59 4.28 7.76
CA PRO A 159 9.05 2.96 7.33
C PRO A 159 8.20 1.80 7.87
N LEU A 160 7.62 1.98 9.07
CA LEU A 160 6.74 0.98 9.69
C LEU A 160 5.37 0.91 9.00
N CYS A 161 4.74 2.04 8.72
CA CYS A 161 3.50 2.10 7.94
C CYS A 161 3.71 1.61 6.51
N ALA A 162 4.86 1.94 5.91
CA ALA A 162 5.27 1.44 4.59
C ALA A 162 5.31 -0.10 4.53
N SER A 163 6.04 -0.72 5.46
CA SER A 163 6.17 -2.18 5.52
C SER A 163 4.86 -2.88 5.92
N ALA A 164 4.07 -2.31 6.82
CA ALA A 164 2.74 -2.81 7.17
C ALA A 164 1.78 -2.75 5.97
N LEU A 165 1.81 -1.66 5.19
CA LEU A 165 1.01 -1.53 3.97
C LEU A 165 1.41 -2.56 2.91
N CYS A 166 2.70 -2.86 2.76
CA CYS A 166 3.17 -3.94 1.88
C CYS A 166 2.60 -5.30 2.28
N LEU A 167 2.65 -5.64 3.58
CA LEU A 167 2.10 -6.89 4.08
C LEU A 167 0.58 -6.96 3.86
N TYR A 168 -0.11 -5.85 4.09
CA TYR A 168 -1.55 -5.76 3.87
C TYR A 168 -1.92 -5.93 2.40
N VAL A 169 -1.19 -5.28 1.49
CA VAL A 169 -1.39 -5.44 0.03
C VAL A 169 -1.08 -6.87 -0.40
N ASP A 170 0.00 -7.50 0.08
CA ASP A 170 0.29 -8.90 -0.23
C ASP A 170 -0.83 -9.84 0.28
N HIS A 171 -1.35 -9.58 1.48
CA HIS A 171 -2.47 -10.33 2.03
C HIS A 171 -3.75 -10.17 1.21
N LEU A 172 -4.13 -8.94 0.86
CA LEU A 172 -5.30 -8.66 0.02
C LEU A 172 -5.19 -9.35 -1.35
N LEU A 173 -4.01 -9.33 -1.96
CA LEU A 173 -3.78 -10.00 -3.24
C LEU A 173 -3.88 -11.52 -3.12
N ALA A 174 -3.42 -12.09 -2.01
CA ALA A 174 -3.55 -13.52 -1.74
C ALA A 174 -5.01 -13.93 -1.51
N GLU A 175 -5.75 -13.18 -0.69
CA GLU A 175 -7.18 -13.41 -0.43
C GLU A 175 -8.01 -13.31 -1.71
N SER A 176 -7.77 -12.25 -2.50
CA SER A 176 -8.38 -12.03 -3.80
C SER A 176 -8.18 -13.23 -4.74
N SER A 177 -6.97 -13.80 -4.78
CA SER A 177 -6.67 -14.99 -5.60
C SER A 177 -7.39 -16.24 -5.10
N GLU A 178 -7.56 -16.38 -3.78
CA GLU A 178 -8.26 -17.51 -3.18
C GLU A 178 -9.76 -17.45 -3.49
N ASP A 179 -10.34 -16.25 -3.46
CA ASP A 179 -11.75 -16.05 -3.77
C ASP A 179 -12.07 -16.35 -5.23
N VAL A 180 -11.19 -15.98 -6.17
CA VAL A 180 -11.36 -16.38 -7.58
C VAL A 180 -11.22 -17.89 -7.75
N ARG A 181 -10.31 -18.53 -7.01
CA ARG A 181 -10.20 -19.99 -7.00
C ARG A 181 -11.46 -20.66 -6.42
N LYS A 182 -12.06 -20.10 -5.38
CA LYS A 182 -13.35 -20.57 -4.84
C LYS A 182 -14.47 -20.38 -5.86
N LEU A 183 -14.53 -19.23 -6.53
CA LEU A 183 -15.50 -18.92 -7.57
C LEU A 183 -15.45 -19.95 -8.71
N ARG A 184 -14.24 -20.34 -9.13
CA ARG A 184 -14.03 -21.42 -10.10
C ARG A 184 -14.57 -22.76 -9.61
N GLY A 185 -14.47 -23.06 -8.32
CA GLY A 185 -15.03 -24.25 -7.69
C GLY A 185 -16.56 -24.24 -7.57
N TYR A 186 -17.19 -23.07 -7.62
CA TYR A 186 -18.64 -22.90 -7.58
C TYR A 186 -19.32 -22.87 -8.96
N MET A 187 -18.56 -22.98 -10.05
CA MET A 187 -19.13 -23.14 -11.40
C MET A 187 -20.05 -24.36 -11.44
N TYR A 188 -21.23 -24.19 -12.02
CA TYR A 188 -22.23 -25.27 -12.12
C TYR A 188 -22.45 -25.67 -13.57
N THR A 189 -22.83 -26.93 -13.78
CA THR A 189 -23.29 -27.40 -15.09
C THR A 189 -24.80 -27.38 -15.09
N TYR A 190 -25.39 -26.42 -15.83
CA TYR A 190 -26.82 -26.39 -16.03
C TYR A 190 -27.22 -27.53 -16.99
N LYS A 191 -27.94 -28.54 -16.49
CA LYS A 191 -28.58 -29.52 -17.37
C LYS A 191 -29.88 -28.92 -17.86
N ALA A 192 -29.90 -28.47 -19.11
CA ALA A 192 -31.14 -28.23 -19.82
C ALA A 192 -31.89 -29.57 -19.91
N SER A 193 -33.01 -29.70 -19.19
CA SER A 193 -33.96 -30.80 -19.36
C SER A 193 -34.87 -30.54 -20.55
#